data_AF-A0A0F9AEZ1-F1
#
_entry.id   AF-A0A0F9AEZ1-F1
#
_cell.length_a   1.000
_cell.length_b   1.000
_cell.length_c   1.000
_cell.angle_alpha   90.00
_cell.angle_beta   90.00
_cell.angle_gamma   90.00
#
_symmetry.space_group_name_H-M   'P 1'
#
loop_
_entity.id
_entity.type
_entity.pdbx_description
1 polymer ?
#
loop_
_entity_poly.entity_id
_entity_poly.type
_entity_poly.pdbx_seq_one_letter_code
_entity_poly.pdbx_strand_id
1 'polypeptide(L)'
;MAKNIHPVQTVDHKGGRLNTLVTMRAYEVYSHVYGPQETMITGHCRGGFSTGELIAFLYARSHPKEEWRGRTDEALRGMEHL
;
A
#
# COMPACT_ATOMS: atom_id res chain seq x y z
N MET A 1 -2.72 -9.73 22.96
CA MET A 1 -2.14 -8.59 22.24
C MET A 1 -2.61 -8.67 20.80
N ALA A 2 -3.34 -7.67 20.29
CA ALA A 2 -3.75 -7.67 18.89
C ALA A 2 -2.49 -7.71 18.03
N LYS A 3 -2.44 -8.67 17.11
CA LYS A 3 -1.30 -8.87 16.22
C LYS A 3 -1.22 -7.61 15.33
N ASN A 4 -0.21 -6.75 15.53
CA ASN A 4 0.06 -5.53 14.74
C ASN A 4 0.47 -5.88 13.29
N ILE A 5 -0.37 -6.64 12.60
CA ILE A 5 -0.13 -7.15 11.25
C ILE A 5 -1.40 -7.08 10.41
N HIS A 6 -1.33 -6.40 9.27
CA HIS A 6 -2.41 -6.32 8.28
C HIS A 6 -2.23 -7.38 7.21
N PRO A 7 -3.34 -7.92 6.65
CA PRO A 7 -3.26 -8.72 5.43
C PRO A 7 -2.76 -7.85 4.28
N VAL A 8 -2.05 -8.49 3.35
CA VAL A 8 -1.66 -7.91 2.05
C VAL A 8 -1.92 -8.94 0.95
N GLN A 9 -2.20 -8.49 -0.25
CA GLN A 9 -2.45 -9.35 -1.40
C GLN A 9 -1.13 -9.67 -2.11
N THR A 10 -0.86 -10.96 -2.31
CA THR A 10 0.28 -11.45 -3.10
C THR A 10 -0.20 -11.94 -4.47
N VAL A 11 0.67 -11.84 -5.47
CA VAL A 11 0.38 -12.26 -6.86
C VAL A 11 -0.04 -13.72 -7.01
N ASP A 12 0.46 -14.58 -6.14
CA ASP A 12 0.15 -16.01 -6.14
C ASP A 12 -1.08 -16.37 -5.29
N HIS A 13 -1.78 -15.35 -4.78
CA HIS A 13 -2.96 -15.45 -3.92
C HIS A 13 -2.78 -16.30 -2.65
N LYS A 14 -1.53 -16.62 -2.25
CA LYS A 14 -1.28 -17.32 -0.98
C LYS A 14 -1.56 -16.45 0.23
N GLY A 15 -1.65 -15.13 0.02
CA GLY A 15 -1.88 -14.15 1.05
C GLY A 15 -0.59 -13.82 1.80
N GLY A 16 -0.42 -12.54 2.11
CA GLY A 16 0.72 -12.03 2.87
C GLY A 16 0.25 -11.33 4.15
N ARG A 17 1.21 -11.06 5.03
CA ARG A 17 0.98 -10.23 6.22
C ARG A 17 2.17 -9.32 6.45
N LEU A 18 1.91 -8.04 6.68
CA LEU A 18 2.94 -7.05 7.02
C LEU A 18 2.60 -6.35 8.33
N ASN A 19 3.61 -5.80 8.99
CA ASN A 19 3.43 -4.99 10.17
C ASN A 19 2.49 -3.81 9.85
N THR A 20 1.51 -3.54 10.74
CA THR A 20 0.56 -2.43 10.62
C THR A 20 1.25 -1.10 10.37
N LEU A 21 2.42 -0.84 10.96
CA LEU A 21 3.17 0.39 10.72
C LEU A 21 3.55 0.57 9.25
N VAL A 22 3.89 -0.52 8.55
CA VAL A 22 4.27 -0.49 7.13
C VAL A 22 3.05 -0.17 6.27
N THR A 23 1.93 -0.84 6.51
CA THR A 23 0.69 -0.60 5.75
C THR A 23 0.09 0.76 6.04
N MET A 24 0.22 1.30 7.26
CA MET A 24 -0.20 2.66 7.58
C MET A 24 0.65 3.73 6.88
N ARG A 25 1.95 3.48 6.66
CA ARG A 25 2.79 4.36 5.84
C ARG A 25 2.37 4.36 4.37
N ALA A 26 2.01 3.20 3.83
CA ALA A 26 1.43 3.12 2.49
C ALA A 26 0.06 3.82 2.43
N TYR A 27 -0.77 3.66 3.47
CA TYR A 27 -2.07 4.31 3.57
C TYR A 27 -2.00 5.85 3.64
N GLU A 28 -0.96 6.40 4.26
CA GLU A 28 -0.69 7.85 4.25
C GLU A 28 -0.56 8.38 2.82
N VAL A 29 0.23 7.70 1.99
CA VAL A 29 0.42 8.06 0.57
C VAL A 29 -0.85 7.82 -0.23
N TYR A 30 -1.46 6.64 -0.08
CA TYR A 30 -2.74 6.30 -0.71
C TYR A 30 -3.80 7.37 -0.45
N SER A 31 -3.99 7.76 0.81
CA SER A 31 -5.02 8.72 1.20
C SER A 31 -4.77 10.11 0.61
N HIS A 32 -3.50 10.48 0.42
CA HIS A 32 -3.14 11.73 -0.24
C HIS A 32 -3.41 11.69 -1.76
N VAL A 33 -3.15 10.55 -2.40
CA VAL A 33 -3.24 10.37 -3.86
C VAL A 33 -4.66 10.11 -4.34
N TYR A 34 -5.42 9.28 -3.61
CA TYR A 34 -6.74 8.78 -4.03
C TYR A 34 -7.88 9.17 -3.08
N GLY A 35 -7.57 9.77 -1.94
CA GLY A 35 -8.52 10.05 -0.87
C GLY A 35 -8.60 8.93 0.18
N PRO A 36 -9.06 9.25 1.40
CA PRO A 36 -9.08 8.29 2.49
C PRO A 36 -10.09 7.16 2.24
N GLN A 37 -9.69 5.93 2.58
CA GLN A 37 -10.54 4.74 2.51
C GLN A 37 -10.20 3.78 3.67
N GLU A 38 -10.91 3.93 4.80
CA GLU A 38 -10.59 3.20 6.04
C GLU A 38 -10.60 1.67 5.89
N THR A 39 -11.38 1.14 4.96
CA THR A 39 -11.45 -0.31 4.71
C THR A 39 -10.10 -0.93 4.31
N MET A 40 -9.16 -0.12 3.78
CA MET A 40 -7.79 -0.55 3.45
C MET A 40 -6.98 -0.96 4.68
N ILE A 41 -7.30 -0.42 5.85
CA ILE A 41 -6.53 -0.61 7.09
C ILE A 41 -7.30 -1.35 8.18
N THR A 42 -8.63 -1.45 8.07
CA THR A 42 -9.46 -2.23 9.02
C THR A 42 -9.58 -3.71 8.64
N GLY A 43 -9.07 -4.11 7.47
CA GLY A 43 -9.06 -5.51 7.03
C GLY A 43 -10.33 -5.97 6.32
N HIS A 44 -11.29 -5.07 6.08
CA HIS A 44 -12.54 -5.37 5.37
C HIS A 44 -12.46 -5.15 3.85
N CYS A 45 -11.33 -4.68 3.31
CA CYS A 45 -11.12 -4.50 1.87
C CYS A 45 -10.32 -5.65 1.25
N ARG A 46 -10.98 -6.78 0.91
CA ARG A 46 -10.43 -7.87 0.05
C ARG A 46 -8.98 -8.33 0.31
N GLY A 47 -8.40 -8.10 1.49
CA GLY A 47 -7.00 -8.44 1.79
C GLY A 47 -5.99 -7.28 1.82
N GLY A 48 -6.42 -6.02 1.74
CA GLY A 48 -5.56 -4.84 1.86
C GLY A 48 -4.82 -4.48 0.57
N PHE A 49 -3.67 -3.82 0.71
CA PHE A 49 -2.82 -3.44 -0.43
C PHE A 49 -2.23 -4.66 -1.15
N SER A 50 -2.05 -4.54 -2.46
CA SER A 50 -1.23 -5.46 -3.24
C SER A 50 0.27 -5.25 -3.00
N THR A 51 1.08 -6.25 -3.36
CA THR A 51 2.55 -6.14 -3.32
C THR A 51 3.05 -4.98 -4.19
N GLY A 52 2.54 -4.83 -5.42
CA GLY A 52 2.84 -3.67 -6.28
C GLY A 52 2.46 -2.33 -5.66
N GLU A 53 1.27 -2.21 -5.05
CA GLU A 53 0.83 -0.99 -4.37
C GLU A 53 1.74 -0.62 -3.19
N LEU A 54 2.13 -1.62 -2.38
CA LEU A 54 3.06 -1.39 -1.27
C LEU A 54 4.40 -0.86 -1.75
N ILE A 55 4.94 -1.43 -2.84
CA ILE A 55 6.20 -0.95 -3.44
C ILE A 55 6.03 0.50 -3.89
N ALA A 56 4.98 0.79 -4.66
CA ALA A 56 4.73 2.12 -5.22
C ALA A 56 4.55 3.19 -4.12
N PHE A 57 3.72 2.92 -3.12
CA PHE A 57 3.44 3.88 -2.06
C PHE A 57 4.64 4.09 -1.13
N LEU A 58 5.38 3.03 -0.78
CA LEU A 58 6.56 3.17 0.07
C LEU A 58 7.72 3.86 -0.66
N TYR A 59 7.87 3.62 -1.98
CA TYR A 59 8.77 4.38 -2.84
C TYR A 59 8.38 5.86 -2.88
N ALA A 60 7.12 6.18 -3.20
CA ALA A 60 6.66 7.56 -3.26
C ALA A 60 6.88 8.30 -1.92
N ARG A 61 6.71 7.62 -0.79
CA ARG A 61 6.91 8.18 0.55
C ARG A 61 8.34 8.65 0.84
N SER A 62 9.37 8.20 0.11
CA SER A 62 10.74 8.72 0.28
C SER A 62 10.98 10.08 -0.40
N HIS A 63 9.97 10.61 -1.08
CA HIS A 63 10.02 11.90 -1.78
C HIS A 63 9.16 12.97 -1.07
N PRO A 64 9.34 14.26 -1.41
CA PRO A 64 8.46 15.34 -0.95
C PRO A 64 6.99 15.04 -1.24
N LYS A 65 6.08 15.48 -0.36
CA LYS A 65 4.67 15.11 -0.39
C LYS A 65 3.98 15.56 -1.68
N GLU A 66 4.39 16.69 -2.22
CA GLU A 66 3.89 17.28 -3.46
C GLU A 66 4.21 16.40 -4.69
N GLU A 67 5.24 15.54 -4.61
CA GLU A 67 5.63 14.63 -5.68
C GLU A 67 4.94 13.26 -5.61
N TRP A 68 4.27 12.93 -4.51
CA TRP A 68 3.79 11.56 -4.25
C TRP A 68 2.89 11.00 -5.35
N ARG A 69 2.04 11.82 -5.94
CA ARG A 69 1.22 11.41 -7.08
C ARG A 69 2.09 10.97 -8.26
N GLY A 70 3.03 11.82 -8.67
CA GLY A 70 3.93 11.55 -9.78
C GLY A 70 4.79 10.32 -9.54
N ARG A 71 5.35 10.16 -8.33
CA ARG A 71 6.18 9.01 -7.95
C ARG A 71 5.39 7.69 -7.87
N THR A 72 4.13 7.77 -7.44
CA THR A 72 3.23 6.61 -7.46
C THR A 72 2.97 6.18 -8.90
N ASP A 73 2.59 7.12 -9.77
CA ASP A 73 2.31 6.85 -11.19
C ASP A 73 3.56 6.36 -11.93
N GLU A 74 4.75 6.88 -11.59
CA GLU A 74 6.06 6.43 -12.07
C GLU A 74 6.32 4.98 -11.67
N ALA A 75 6.17 4.65 -10.39
CA ALA A 75 6.46 3.31 -9.89
C ALA A 75 5.51 2.26 -10.44
N LEU A 76 4.21 2.57 -10.55
CA LEU A 76 3.21 1.64 -11.06
C LEU A 76 3.37 1.37 -12.57
N ARG A 77 4.00 2.27 -13.32
CA ARG A 77 4.16 2.15 -14.76
C ARG A 77 5.12 1.01 -15.11
N GLY A 78 4.62 0.00 -15.81
CA GLY A 78 5.43 -1.15 -16.26
C GLY A 78 5.69 -2.19 -15.16
N MET A 79 4.97 -2.12 -14.03
CA MET A 79 4.94 -3.24 -13.09
C MET A 79 4.23 -4.43 -13.75
N GLU A 80 4.93 -5.55 -13.83
CA GLU A 80 4.42 -6.81 -14.35
C GLU A 80 4.61 -7.91 -13.30
N HIS A 81 3.57 -8.73 -13.10
CA HIS A 81 3.60 -9.88 -12.18
C HIS A 81 3.95 -9.52 -10.71
N LEU A 82 3.49 -8.35 -10.24
CA LEU A 82 3.65 -7.82 -8.88
C LEU A 82 2.33 -7.65 -8.12
#